data_AF-A0A2V9S121-F1
#
_entry.id   AF-A0A2V9S121-F1
#
_cell.length_a   1.000
_cell.length_b   1.000
_cell.length_c   1.000
_cell.angle_alpha   90.00
_cell.angle_beta   90.00
_cell.angle_gamma   90.00
#
_symmetry.space_group_name_H-M   'P 1'
#
loop_
_entity.id
_entity.type
_entity.pdbx_description
1 polymer ?
#
loop_
_entity_poly.entity_id
_entity_poly.type
_entity_poly.pdbx_seq_one_letter_code
_entity_poly.pdbx_strand_id
1 'polypeptide(L)'
;MAIGALDPLAGLASERYSKRLVCLLLRSNPMKPHKRRQETEAVRGGTDLGKKNGPLVTPIYQTSTFEVTDSDEQVRATNTDRFYTRYGNPTHTVAESSVAELEGADG
;
A
#
# COMPACT_ATOMS: atom_id res chain seq x y z
N MET A 1 60.23 5.14 11.91
CA MET A 1 59.28 6.07 12.57
C MET A 1 59.27 7.31 11.68
N ALA A 2 58.22 7.72 10.97
CA ALA A 2 56.79 7.58 11.16
C ALA A 2 56.08 7.36 9.80
N ILE A 3 54.96 6.65 9.84
CA ILE A 3 54.12 6.30 8.69
C ILE A 3 53.11 7.44 8.52
N GLY A 4 53.00 8.00 7.32
CA GLY A 4 52.12 9.13 7.01
C GLY A 4 50.65 8.81 7.28
N ALA A 5 49.99 9.68 8.05
CA ALA A 5 48.57 9.60 8.33
C ALA A 5 47.78 9.91 7.05
N LEU A 6 47.18 8.90 6.44
CA LEU A 6 46.13 9.05 5.43
C LEU A 6 44.88 9.58 6.15
N ASP A 7 44.53 10.84 5.85
CA ASP A 7 43.37 11.51 6.40
C ASP A 7 42.08 10.71 6.15
N PRO A 8 41.44 10.12 7.19
CA PRO A 8 40.25 9.29 7.05
C PRO A 8 38.98 10.10 6.69
N LEU A 9 39.09 11.43 6.59
CA LEU A 9 37.98 12.34 6.34
C LEU A 9 37.64 12.53 4.85
N ALA A 10 38.55 12.19 3.93
CA ALA A 10 38.32 12.35 2.49
C ALA A 10 37.31 11.33 1.92
N GLY A 11 37.35 10.08 2.37
CA GLY A 11 36.45 9.01 1.91
C GLY A 11 34.99 9.21 2.34
N LEU A 12 34.79 9.72 3.56
CA LEU A 12 33.46 9.97 4.13
C LEU A 12 32.69 11.09 3.41
N ALA A 13 33.39 12.05 2.77
CA ALA A 13 32.75 13.12 2.03
C ALA A 13 32.17 12.66 0.68
N SER A 14 32.90 11.81 -0.07
CA SER A 14 32.46 11.25 -1.36
C SER A 14 31.23 10.36 -1.20
N GLU A 15 31.24 9.50 -0.19
CA GLU A 15 30.16 8.53 0.02
C GLU A 15 28.88 9.17 0.56
N ARG A 16 29.00 10.24 1.35
CA ARG A 16 27.86 11.08 1.75
C ARG A 16 27.27 11.85 0.56
N TYR A 17 28.10 12.32 -0.38
CA TYR A 17 27.63 12.99 -1.59
C TYR A 17 26.86 12.03 -2.50
N SER A 18 27.38 10.81 -2.71
CA SER A 18 26.73 9.77 -3.51
C SER A 18 25.40 9.31 -2.92
N LYS A 19 25.34 9.03 -1.61
CA LYS A 19 24.09 8.61 -0.95
C LYS A 19 23.03 9.72 -0.98
N ARG A 20 23.43 10.99 -0.86
CA ARG A 20 22.51 12.14 -0.91
C ARG A 20 22.00 12.42 -2.32
N LEU A 21 22.85 12.25 -3.35
CA LEU A 21 22.47 12.39 -4.76
C LEU A 21 21.52 11.26 -5.21
N VAL A 22 21.80 10.02 -4.82
CA VAL A 22 20.91 8.86 -5.08
C VAL A 22 19.55 9.05 -4.39
N CYS A 23 19.54 9.53 -3.14
CA CYS A 23 18.30 9.79 -2.41
C CYS A 23 17.51 10.97 -3.01
N LEU A 24 18.18 11.95 -3.63
CA LEU A 24 17.53 13.06 -4.35
C LEU A 24 16.96 12.60 -5.70
N LEU A 25 17.65 11.71 -6.42
CA LEU A 25 17.22 11.17 -7.72
C LEU A 25 16.09 10.14 -7.59
N LEU A 26 15.97 9.44 -6.46
CA LEU A 26 14.90 8.47 -6.19
C LEU A 26 13.61 9.09 -5.62
N ARG A 27 13.57 10.40 -5.39
CA ARG A 27 12.34 11.09 -4.98
C ARG A 27 11.42 11.27 -6.18
N SER A 28 10.67 10.22 -6.52
CA SER A 28 9.45 10.36 -7.32
C SER A 28 8.50 11.28 -6.55
N ASN A 29 8.25 12.47 -7.09
CA ASN A 29 7.27 13.39 -6.53
C ASN A 29 5.88 12.77 -6.75
N PRO A 30 5.10 12.40 -5.71
CA PRO A 30 3.79 11.83 -5.93
C PRO A 30 2.90 12.88 -6.60
N MET A 31 2.41 12.55 -7.79
CA MET A 31 1.38 13.33 -8.47
C MET A 31 0.22 13.55 -7.50
N LYS A 32 -0.18 14.81 -7.29
CA LYS A 32 -1.34 15.11 -6.45
C LYS A 32 -2.57 14.44 -7.07
N PRO A 33 -3.34 13.64 -6.31
CA PRO A 33 -4.56 13.05 -6.84
C PRO A 33 -5.52 14.18 -7.21
N HIS A 34 -6.00 14.15 -8.45
CA HIS A 34 -7.04 15.08 -8.91
C HIS A 34 -8.38 14.63 -8.32
N LYS A 35 -9.15 15.59 -7.78
CA LYS A 35 -10.53 15.33 -7.36
C LYS A 35 -11.33 14.88 -8.58
N ARG A 36 -11.81 13.64 -8.58
CA ARG A 36 -12.63 13.13 -9.68
C ARG A 36 -14.06 13.63 -9.52
N ARG A 37 -14.83 13.55 -10.61
CA ARG A 37 -16.28 13.82 -10.56
C ARG A 37 -17.00 12.61 -9.94
N GLN A 38 -18.17 12.83 -9.38
CA GLN A 38 -18.93 11.76 -8.70
C GLN A 38 -19.26 10.58 -9.63
N GLU A 39 -19.52 10.82 -10.92
CA GLU A 39 -19.78 9.75 -11.87
C GLU A 39 -18.55 8.87 -12.09
N THR A 40 -17.35 9.46 -11.97
CA THR A 40 -16.09 8.70 -12.07
C THR A 40 -15.81 7.94 -10.77
N GLU A 41 -16.09 8.52 -9.60
CA GLU A 41 -15.92 7.80 -8.33
C GLU A 41 -16.96 6.71 -8.13
N ALA A 42 -18.18 6.85 -8.64
CA ALA A 42 -19.16 5.77 -8.57
C ALA A 42 -18.70 4.51 -9.33
N VAL A 43 -17.86 4.67 -10.36
CA VAL A 43 -17.34 3.56 -11.17
C VAL A 43 -15.94 3.11 -10.73
N ARG A 44 -15.11 4.02 -10.22
CA ARG A 44 -13.69 3.78 -9.93
C ARG A 44 -13.28 4.07 -8.48
N GLY A 45 -14.20 4.48 -7.64
CA GLY A 45 -13.98 4.61 -6.20
C GLY A 45 -13.57 3.27 -5.61
N GLY A 46 -12.65 3.28 -4.65
CA GLY A 46 -12.10 2.08 -4.01
C GLY A 46 -11.20 1.21 -4.90
N THR A 47 -11.01 1.51 -6.20
CA THR A 47 -10.15 0.73 -7.09
C THR A 47 -8.69 1.17 -7.04
N ASP A 48 -7.80 0.23 -6.75
CA ASP A 48 -6.34 0.44 -6.81
C ASP A 48 -5.85 0.36 -8.26
N LEU A 49 -5.76 1.53 -8.90
CA LEU A 49 -5.26 1.68 -10.27
C LEU A 49 -3.73 1.45 -10.39
N GLY A 50 -3.02 1.29 -9.28
CA GLY A 50 -1.58 1.02 -9.26
C GLY A 50 -1.24 -0.46 -9.51
N LYS A 51 -2.19 -1.37 -9.30
CA LYS A 51 -2.00 -2.81 -9.55
C LYS A 51 -1.89 -3.09 -11.04
N LYS A 52 -0.68 -3.47 -11.45
CA LYS A 52 -0.43 -3.98 -12.81
C LYS A 52 -0.71 -5.47 -12.86
N ASN A 53 -1.36 -5.93 -13.94
CA ASN A 53 -1.62 -7.35 -14.23
C ASN A 53 -2.59 -8.07 -13.25
N GLY A 54 -3.40 -7.33 -12.50
CA GLY A 54 -4.49 -7.89 -11.68
C GLY A 54 -5.81 -7.98 -12.45
N PRO A 55 -6.82 -8.70 -11.92
CA PRO A 55 -8.17 -8.65 -12.45
C PRO A 55 -8.72 -7.22 -12.38
N LEU A 56 -9.38 -6.78 -13.46
CA LEU A 56 -9.99 -5.44 -13.52
C LEU A 56 -11.20 -5.32 -12.59
N VAL A 57 -11.96 -6.40 -12.46
CA VAL A 57 -13.14 -6.49 -11.59
C VAL A 57 -12.75 -7.03 -10.23
N THR A 58 -13.46 -6.57 -9.19
CA THR A 58 -13.31 -7.12 -7.84
C THR A 58 -13.66 -8.62 -7.84
N PRO A 59 -12.75 -9.49 -7.38
CA PRO A 59 -13.04 -10.91 -7.26
C PRO A 59 -14.20 -11.19 -6.29
N ILE A 60 -15.02 -12.18 -6.61
CA ILE A 60 -16.15 -12.59 -5.77
C ILE A 60 -15.68 -13.69 -4.81
N TYR A 61 -15.55 -13.35 -3.52
CA TYR A 61 -15.22 -14.31 -2.46
C TYR A 61 -16.49 -14.97 -1.89
N GLN A 62 -17.05 -15.92 -2.65
CA GLN A 62 -18.25 -16.67 -2.27
C GLN A 62 -17.92 -17.82 -1.31
N THR A 63 -17.52 -17.48 -0.08
CA THR A 63 -17.25 -18.44 1.00
C THR A 63 -17.83 -17.92 2.30
N SER A 64 -18.08 -18.82 3.25
CA SER A 64 -18.37 -18.45 4.64
C SER A 64 -17.10 -18.31 5.47
N THR A 65 -16.11 -19.16 5.20
CA THR A 65 -14.95 -19.40 6.07
C THR A 65 -13.67 -19.30 5.24
N PHE A 66 -12.57 -18.87 5.87
CA PHE A 66 -11.27 -18.71 5.23
C PHE A 66 -10.23 -19.63 5.88
N GLU A 67 -9.32 -20.12 5.06
CA GLU A 67 -8.21 -20.95 5.52
C GLU A 67 -7.10 -20.07 6.12
N VAL A 68 -6.45 -20.60 7.15
CA VAL A 68 -5.30 -20.00 7.84
C VAL A 68 -4.22 -21.07 8.00
N THR A 69 -2.96 -20.66 7.95
CA THR A 69 -1.81 -21.57 7.96
C THR A 69 -1.52 -22.10 9.35
N ASP A 70 -1.72 -21.27 10.37
CA ASP A 70 -1.45 -21.61 11.77
C ASP A 70 -2.40 -20.89 12.75
N SER A 71 -2.40 -21.33 14.00
CA SER A 71 -3.28 -20.77 15.04
C SER A 71 -3.00 -19.30 15.34
N ASP A 72 -1.74 -18.85 15.22
CA ASP A 72 -1.41 -17.44 15.45
C ASP A 72 -1.95 -16.57 14.31
N GLU A 73 -1.94 -17.07 13.08
CA GLU A 73 -2.57 -16.44 11.93
C GLU A 73 -4.08 -16.34 12.11
N GLN A 74 -4.71 -17.36 12.69
CA GLN A 74 -6.14 -17.30 13.01
C GLN A 74 -6.46 -16.13 13.96
N VAL A 75 -5.66 -15.93 15.00
CA VAL A 75 -5.84 -14.80 15.92
C VAL A 75 -5.67 -13.46 15.18
N ARG A 76 -4.65 -13.34 14.33
CA ARG A 76 -4.44 -12.14 13.51
C ARG A 76 -5.60 -11.87 12.54
N ALA A 77 -6.15 -12.92 11.93
CA ALA A 77 -7.24 -12.83 10.98
C ALA A 77 -8.55 -12.33 11.61
N THR A 78 -8.73 -12.49 12.92
CA THR A 78 -9.96 -12.08 13.65
C THR A 78 -10.32 -10.61 13.45
N ASN A 79 -9.33 -9.73 13.28
CA ASN A 79 -9.54 -8.29 13.06
C ASN A 79 -9.54 -7.90 11.56
N THR A 80 -9.63 -8.88 10.66
CA THR A 80 -9.60 -8.67 9.21
C THR A 80 -10.94 -9.04 8.58
N ASP A 81 -11.09 -8.70 7.31
CA ASP A 81 -12.19 -9.10 6.45
C ASP A 81 -12.15 -10.59 6.04
N ARG A 82 -11.18 -11.38 6.56
CA ARG A 82 -10.95 -12.80 6.22
C ARG A 82 -11.08 -13.75 7.39
N PHE A 83 -11.87 -13.40 8.41
CA PHE A 83 -12.19 -14.34 9.49
C PHE A 83 -13.41 -15.20 9.17
N TYR A 84 -14.57 -14.54 9.00
CA TYR A 84 -15.84 -15.19 8.72
C TYR A 84 -16.78 -14.18 8.05
N THR A 85 -17.44 -14.55 6.96
CA THR A 85 -18.20 -13.63 6.08
C THR A 85 -19.28 -12.81 6.79
N ARG A 86 -19.77 -13.28 7.95
CA ARG A 86 -20.70 -12.49 8.79
C ARG A 86 -20.08 -11.19 9.32
N TYR A 87 -18.78 -11.19 9.58
CA TYR A 87 -18.06 -10.06 10.19
C TYR A 87 -17.23 -9.28 9.19
N GLY A 88 -16.95 -9.85 8.02
CA GLY A 88 -16.23 -9.18 6.94
C GLY A 88 -15.99 -10.12 5.77
N ASN A 89 -15.89 -9.55 4.59
CA ASN A 89 -15.54 -10.26 3.36
C ASN A 89 -14.81 -9.28 2.43
N PRO A 90 -13.72 -9.68 1.74
CA PRO A 90 -12.98 -8.75 0.90
C PRO A 90 -13.81 -8.13 -0.22
N THR A 91 -14.82 -8.85 -0.71
CA THR A 91 -15.77 -8.32 -1.71
C THR A 91 -16.62 -7.20 -1.11
N HIS A 92 -17.08 -7.36 0.13
CA HIS A 92 -17.94 -6.40 0.82
C HIS A 92 -17.14 -5.15 1.21
N THR A 93 -15.92 -5.32 1.71
CA THR A 93 -15.04 -4.21 2.07
C THR A 93 -14.79 -3.27 0.89
N VAL A 94 -14.59 -3.80 -0.32
CA VAL A 94 -14.45 -2.95 -1.51
C VAL A 94 -15.74 -2.17 -1.80
N ALA A 95 -16.92 -2.76 -1.63
CA ALA A 95 -18.19 -2.07 -1.82
C ALA A 95 -18.41 -0.98 -0.76
N GLU A 96 -18.12 -1.27 0.50
CA GLU A 96 -18.20 -0.31 1.63
C GLU A 96 -17.28 0.88 1.39
N SER A 97 -16.01 0.66 1.05
CA SER A 97 -15.06 1.73 0.73
C SER A 97 -15.50 2.56 -0.48
N SER A 98 -16.05 1.92 -1.52
CA SER A 98 -16.53 2.63 -2.72
C SER A 98 -17.68 3.59 -2.39
N VAL A 99 -18.60 3.18 -1.50
CA VAL A 99 -19.70 4.03 -1.05
C VAL A 99 -19.18 5.13 -0.12
N ALA A 100 -18.29 4.81 0.82
CA ALA A 100 -17.70 5.80 1.73
C ALA A 100 -16.99 6.92 0.96
N GLU A 101 -16.17 6.58 -0.04
CA GLU A 101 -15.50 7.56 -0.90
C GLU A 101 -16.49 8.43 -1.69
N LEU A 102 -17.57 7.84 -2.20
CA LEU A 102 -18.59 8.56 -2.96
C LEU A 102 -19.36 9.58 -2.10
N GLU A 103 -19.68 9.20 -0.87
CA GLU A 103 -20.38 10.04 0.11
C GLU A 103 -19.46 10.98 0.89
N GLY A 104 -18.14 10.81 0.78
CA GLY A 104 -17.15 11.55 1.57
C GLY A 104 -17.19 11.21 3.06
N ALA A 105 -17.58 9.97 3.39
CA ALA A 105 -17.57 9.44 4.75
C ALA A 105 -16.23 8.79 5.07
N ASP A 106 -15.91 8.68 6.36
CA ASP A 106 -14.76 7.91 6.82
C ASP A 106 -15.02 6.41 6.56
N GLY A 107 -14.01 5.73 6.03
CA GLY A 107 -14.01 4.29 5.75
C GLY A 107 -13.49 3.44 6.90
#